data_AF-A0A3S4F4N9-F1
#
_entry.id   AF-A0A3S4F4N9-F1
#
_cell.length_a   1.000
_cell.length_b   1.000
_cell.length_c   1.000
_cell.angle_alpha   90.00
_cell.angle_beta   90.00
_cell.angle_gamma   90.00
#
_symmetry.space_group_name_H-M   'P 1'
#
loop_
_entity.id
_entity.type
_entity.pdbx_description
1 polymer ?
#
loop_
_entity_poly.entity_id
_entity_poly.type
_entity_poly.pdbx_seq_one_letter_code
_entity_poly.pdbx_strand_id
1 'polypeptide(L)'
;MLQLNVDERPLICGVGLGGYWAERIGFLCDIRQVVFNPNLFPYENMEGKIDRPEEYADIATKCVTNFREKNRDRCLVILSRHDEALDSQRSAQALHPFYEIVWDEEQTHKFKNISPHLQRIKAFKALG
;
A
#
# COMPACT_ATOMS: atom_id res chain seq x y z
N MET A 1 -7.98 -2.10 -26.67
CA MET A 1 -7.90 -2.14 -25.19
C MET A 1 -8.82 -1.03 -24.72
N LEU A 2 -9.90 -1.35 -24.00
CA LEU A 2 -10.86 -0.33 -23.53
C LEU A 2 -10.14 0.57 -22.50
N GLN A 3 -9.78 1.79 -22.91
CA GLN A 3 -9.34 2.85 -22.01
C GLN A 3 -10.57 3.31 -21.20
N LEU A 4 -10.80 2.65 -20.06
CA LEU A 4 -11.86 3.02 -19.11
C LEU A 4 -11.42 4.14 -18.15
N ASN A 5 -10.20 4.64 -18.29
CA ASN A 5 -9.66 5.68 -17.43
C ASN A 5 -9.26 6.91 -18.25
N VAL A 6 -9.78 8.06 -17.84
CA VAL A 6 -9.43 9.37 -18.40
C VAL A 6 -8.10 9.90 -17.87
N ASP A 7 -7.58 9.28 -16.80
CA ASP A 7 -6.28 9.57 -16.22
C ASP A 7 -5.22 8.65 -16.84
N GLU A 8 -4.27 9.23 -17.58
CA GLU A 8 -3.18 8.49 -18.23
C GLU A 8 -2.22 7.83 -17.23
N ARG A 9 -2.20 8.32 -15.98
CA ARG A 9 -1.29 7.87 -14.93
C ARG A 9 -2.06 7.57 -13.65
N PRO A 10 -2.95 6.56 -13.65
CA PRO A 10 -3.74 6.26 -12.46
C PRO A 10 -2.84 5.94 -11.27
N LEU A 11 -3.40 6.15 -10.08
CA LEU A 11 -2.75 5.86 -8.82
C LEU A 11 -3.71 5.07 -7.94
N ILE A 12 -3.26 3.96 -7.38
CA ILE A 12 -4.05 3.21 -6.39
C ILE A 12 -3.67 3.71 -5.00
N CYS A 13 -4.67 3.99 -4.18
CA CYS A 13 -4.49 4.37 -2.78
C CYS A 13 -5.19 3.37 -1.86
N GLY A 14 -4.52 2.94 -0.79
CA GLY A 14 -5.10 1.99 0.17
C GLY A 14 -4.61 2.20 1.60
N VAL A 15 -5.51 1.98 2.58
CA VAL A 15 -5.23 2.05 4.02
C VAL A 15 -5.42 0.67 4.65
N GLY A 16 -4.56 0.24 5.57
CA GLY A 16 -4.73 -1.04 6.28
C GLY A 16 -4.78 -2.23 5.32
N LEU A 17 -5.87 -3.00 5.34
CA LEU A 17 -6.11 -4.07 4.36
C LEU A 17 -6.18 -3.57 2.91
N GLY A 18 -6.73 -2.37 2.70
CA GLY A 18 -6.72 -1.74 1.38
C GLY A 18 -5.29 -1.50 0.89
N GLY A 19 -4.33 -1.24 1.78
CA GLY A 19 -2.91 -1.11 1.45
C GLY A 19 -2.28 -2.42 0.96
N TYR A 20 -2.66 -3.56 1.56
CA TYR A 20 -2.22 -4.89 1.13
C TYR A 20 -2.63 -5.19 -0.32
N TRP A 21 -3.89 -4.88 -0.65
CA TRP A 21 -4.44 -5.04 -2.00
C TRP A 21 -3.85 -4.02 -2.97
N ALA A 22 -3.76 -2.75 -2.57
CA ALA A 22 -3.23 -1.68 -3.40
C ALA A 22 -1.83 -2.02 -3.91
N GLU A 23 -0.93 -2.45 -3.02
CA GLU A 23 0.43 -2.88 -3.38
C GLU A 23 0.43 -3.96 -4.47
N ARG A 24 -0.35 -5.02 -4.27
CA ARG A 24 -0.34 -6.20 -5.14
C ARG A 24 -1.05 -5.98 -6.46
N ILE A 25 -2.24 -5.38 -6.42
CA ILE A 25 -2.98 -5.02 -7.64
C ILE A 25 -2.17 -3.99 -8.44
N GLY A 26 -1.57 -3.00 -7.77
CA GLY A 26 -0.72 -2.04 -8.43
C GLY A 26 0.48 -2.68 -9.14
N PHE A 27 1.14 -3.65 -8.51
CA PHE A 27 2.19 -4.43 -9.16
C PHE A 27 1.65 -5.21 -10.37
N LEU A 28 0.55 -5.96 -10.21
CA LEU A 28 -0.01 -6.82 -11.25
C LEU A 28 -0.55 -6.04 -12.46
N CYS A 29 -1.02 -4.80 -12.23
CA CYS A 29 -1.60 -3.95 -13.25
C CYS A 29 -0.66 -2.85 -13.76
N ASP A 30 0.59 -2.82 -13.27
CA ASP A 30 1.57 -1.78 -13.61
C ASP A 30 1.16 -0.34 -13.22
N ILE A 31 0.44 -0.18 -12.09
CA ILE A 31 -0.10 1.10 -11.62
C ILE A 31 0.61 1.53 -10.35
N ARG A 32 1.16 2.75 -10.25
CA ARG A 32 1.80 3.28 -9.03
C ARG A 32 0.85 3.24 -7.82
N GLN A 33 1.40 3.06 -6.62
CA GLN A 33 0.61 2.88 -5.41
C GLN A 33 1.02 3.84 -4.30
N VAL A 34 0.04 4.30 -3.51
CA VAL A 34 0.26 4.94 -2.20
C VAL A 34 -0.44 4.09 -1.16
N VAL A 35 0.30 3.68 -0.14
CA VAL A 35 -0.25 2.86 0.94
C VAL A 35 -0.06 3.54 2.29
N PHE A 36 -1.10 3.52 3.10
CA PHE A 36 -1.14 4.10 4.44
C PHE A 36 -1.29 2.96 5.44
N ASN A 37 -0.38 2.86 6.41
CA ASN A 37 -0.41 1.82 7.45
C ASN A 37 -0.83 0.43 6.91
N PRO A 38 -0.16 -0.11 5.88
CA PRO A 38 -0.63 -1.33 5.23
C PRO A 38 -0.56 -2.52 6.19
N ASN A 39 -1.62 -3.31 6.23
CA ASN A 39 -1.61 -4.60 6.93
C ASN A 39 -0.93 -5.65 6.04
N LEU A 40 0.40 -5.74 6.12
CA LEU A 40 1.19 -6.66 5.28
C LEU A 40 0.98 -8.14 5.62
N PHE A 41 0.45 -8.43 6.80
CA PHE A 41 0.31 -9.78 7.36
C PHE A 41 -1.13 -10.03 7.81
N PRO A 42 -2.12 -9.92 6.90
CA PRO A 42 -3.54 -10.01 7.27
C PRO A 42 -3.90 -11.36 7.90
N TYR A 43 -3.17 -12.42 7.57
CA TYR A 43 -3.34 -13.75 8.15
C TYR A 43 -3.05 -13.83 9.66
N GLU A 44 -2.33 -12.87 10.24
CA GLU A 44 -1.99 -12.89 11.67
C GLU A 44 -3.07 -12.26 12.56
N ASN A 45 -3.89 -11.36 12.00
CA ASN A 45 -4.80 -10.52 12.80
C ASN A 45 -6.22 -10.38 12.24
N MET A 46 -6.49 -10.92 11.04
CA MET A 46 -7.81 -10.90 10.39
C MET A 46 -8.51 -12.25 10.31
N GLU A 47 -7.99 -13.29 10.95
CA GLU A 47 -8.70 -14.57 11.05
C GLU A 47 -10.10 -14.36 11.67
N GLY A 48 -11.13 -14.91 11.02
CA GLY A 48 -12.54 -14.74 11.42
C GLY A 48 -13.11 -13.32 11.23
N LYS A 49 -12.34 -12.37 10.67
CA LYS A 49 -12.76 -10.97 10.44
C LYS A 49 -12.93 -10.60 8.96
N ILE A 50 -12.54 -11.50 8.05
CA ILE A 50 -12.67 -11.35 6.61
C ILE A 50 -13.50 -12.49 6.05
N ASP A 51 -14.44 -12.18 5.16
CA ASP A 51 -15.37 -13.17 4.59
C ASP A 51 -14.68 -14.18 3.67
N ARG A 52 -13.55 -13.76 3.05
CA ARG A 52 -12.81 -14.54 2.04
C ARG A 52 -11.29 -14.50 2.27
N PRO A 53 -10.78 -15.13 3.33
CA PRO A 53 -9.34 -15.16 3.62
C PRO A 53 -8.50 -15.77 2.50
N GLU A 54 -9.07 -16.71 1.74
CA GLU A 54 -8.45 -17.36 0.59
C GLU A 54 -8.08 -16.37 -0.53
N GLU A 55 -8.82 -15.27 -0.71
CA GLU A 55 -8.50 -14.27 -1.74
C GLU A 55 -7.18 -13.55 -1.44
N TYR A 56 -6.85 -13.34 -0.15
CA TYR A 56 -5.60 -12.71 0.27
C TYR A 56 -4.40 -13.62 0.05
N ALA A 57 -4.59 -14.93 0.24
CA ALA A 57 -3.58 -15.95 -0.07
C ALA A 57 -3.40 -16.07 -1.59
N ASP A 58 -4.49 -16.14 -2.35
CA ASP A 58 -4.47 -16.25 -3.82
C ASP A 58 -3.71 -15.08 -4.45
N ILE A 59 -4.03 -13.82 -4.11
CA ILE A 59 -3.30 -12.68 -4.68
C ILE A 59 -1.82 -12.66 -4.28
N ALA A 60 -1.47 -13.18 -3.11
CA ALA A 60 -0.06 -13.32 -2.72
C ALA A 60 0.68 -14.27 -3.65
N THR A 61 0.06 -15.36 -4.09
CA THR A 61 0.67 -16.32 -5.03
C THR A 61 0.76 -15.79 -6.46
N LYS A 62 -0.13 -14.86 -6.85
CA LYS A 62 -0.07 -14.17 -8.15
C LYS A 62 1.13 -13.23 -8.26
N CYS A 63 1.63 -12.73 -7.13
CA CYS A 63 2.85 -11.95 -7.08
C CYS A 63 4.07 -12.88 -7.06
N VAL A 64 5.02 -12.68 -7.96
CA VAL A 64 6.29 -13.43 -7.94
C VAL A 64 7.05 -13.20 -6.64
N THR A 65 7.87 -14.17 -6.20
CA THR A 65 8.55 -14.14 -4.90
C THR A 65 9.34 -12.85 -4.63
N ASN A 66 9.88 -12.21 -5.66
CA ASN A 66 10.62 -10.96 -5.57
C ASN A 66 9.85 -9.75 -6.15
N PHE A 67 8.52 -9.75 -6.11
CA PHE A 67 7.73 -8.70 -6.77
C PHE A 67 8.06 -7.29 -6.25
N ARG A 68 8.38 -7.13 -4.96
CA ARG A 68 8.77 -5.82 -4.40
C ARG A 68 10.06 -5.28 -5.02
N GLU A 69 11.01 -6.15 -5.34
CA GLU A 69 12.22 -5.78 -6.08
C GLU A 69 11.87 -5.30 -7.50
N LYS A 70 10.93 -5.97 -8.16
CA LYS A 70 10.44 -5.57 -9.48
C LYS A 70 9.54 -4.33 -9.45
N ASN A 71 8.91 -4.06 -8.30
CA ASN A 71 8.04 -2.91 -8.05
C ASN A 71 8.78 -1.75 -7.38
N ARG A 72 10.11 -1.83 -7.27
CA ARG A 72 10.97 -0.84 -6.61
C ARG A 72 10.65 0.58 -7.10
N ASP A 73 10.58 1.51 -6.16
CA ASP A 73 10.25 2.93 -6.40
C ASP A 73 8.85 3.22 -7.00
N ARG A 74 7.97 2.19 -7.10
CA ARG A 74 6.59 2.33 -7.61
C ARG A 74 5.51 2.36 -6.53
N CYS A 75 5.92 2.25 -5.25
CA CYS A 75 5.04 2.44 -4.10
C CYS A 75 5.58 3.54 -3.18
N LEU A 76 4.70 4.42 -2.71
CA LEU A 76 4.96 5.36 -1.62
C LEU A 76 4.25 4.85 -0.36
N VAL A 77 5.01 4.67 0.71
CA VAL A 77 4.50 4.12 1.98
C VAL A 77 4.44 5.24 3.00
N ILE A 78 3.26 5.46 3.56
CA ILE A 78 3.03 6.45 4.61
C ILE A 78 2.65 5.70 5.88
N LEU A 79 3.48 5.84 6.92
CA LEU A 79 3.35 5.12 8.18
C LEU A 79 3.12 6.10 9.31
N SER A 80 2.20 5.77 10.20
CA SER A 80 1.94 6.56 11.39
C SER A 80 2.86 6.14 12.54
N ARG A 81 3.32 7.12 13.32
CA ARG A 81 3.95 6.91 14.65
C ARG A 81 2.97 6.51 15.75
N HIS A 82 1.67 6.69 15.48
CA HIS A 82 0.56 6.48 16.39
C HIS A 82 -0.41 5.41 15.88
N ASP A 83 0.07 4.47 15.05
CA ASP A 83 -0.72 3.31 14.66
C ASP A 83 -0.99 2.44 15.88
N GLU A 84 -2.26 2.38 16.29
CA GLU A 84 -2.77 1.65 17.42
C GLU A 84 -3.19 0.21 17.08
N ALA A 85 -3.19 -0.16 15.79
CA ALA A 85 -3.66 -1.46 15.31
C ALA A 85 -2.54 -2.35 14.77
N LEU A 86 -1.49 -1.76 14.17
CA LEU A 86 -0.36 -2.47 13.57
C LEU A 86 0.98 -1.96 14.07
N ASP A 87 2.00 -2.81 14.00
CA ASP A 87 3.39 -2.38 14.19
C ASP A 87 3.93 -1.73 12.91
N SER A 88 3.87 -0.40 12.85
CA SER A 88 4.42 0.39 11.75
C SER A 88 5.93 0.17 11.55
N GLN A 89 6.70 -0.15 12.60
CA GLN A 89 8.14 -0.38 12.45
C GLN A 89 8.42 -1.66 11.67
N ARG A 90 7.64 -2.72 11.91
CA ARG A 90 7.71 -3.95 11.12
C ARG A 90 7.41 -3.71 9.64
N SER A 91 6.40 -2.89 9.35
CA SER A 91 6.10 -2.47 7.98
C SER A 91 7.24 -1.67 7.35
N ALA A 92 7.83 -0.72 8.08
CA ALA A 92 8.99 0.04 7.60
C ALA A 92 10.18 -0.88 7.30
N GLN A 93 10.51 -1.81 8.20
CA GLN A 93 11.60 -2.78 8.01
C GLN A 93 11.38 -3.64 6.76
N ALA A 94 10.15 -4.10 6.52
CA ALA A 94 9.82 -4.92 5.36
C ALA A 94 9.84 -4.15 4.03
N LEU A 95 9.53 -2.84 4.04
CA LEU A 95 9.28 -2.06 2.82
C LEU A 95 10.39 -1.06 2.46
N HIS A 96 11.15 -0.54 3.42
CA HIS A 96 12.22 0.43 3.18
C HIS A 96 13.31 -0.04 2.19
N PRO A 97 13.58 -1.34 1.98
CA PRO A 97 14.57 -1.73 0.98
C PRO A 97 14.08 -1.50 -0.45
N PHE A 98 12.77 -1.26 -0.68
CA PHE A 98 12.15 -1.21 -2.00
C PHE A 98 11.44 0.12 -2.29
N TYR A 99 10.91 0.76 -1.25
CA TYR A 99 9.99 1.89 -1.37
C TYR A 99 10.38 3.06 -0.47
N GLU A 100 9.95 4.25 -0.86
CA GLU A 100 10.07 5.43 -0.01
C GLU A 100 9.11 5.33 1.19
N ILE A 101 9.65 5.54 2.40
CA ILE A 101 8.89 5.57 3.65
C ILE A 101 8.74 7.01 4.13
N VAL A 102 7.51 7.41 4.44
CA VAL A 102 7.16 8.69 5.04
C VAL A 102 6.53 8.42 6.39
N TRP A 103 7.00 9.12 7.42
CA TRP A 103 6.40 9.07 8.75
C TRP A 103 5.41 10.21 8.93
N ASP A 104 4.23 9.88 9.44
CA ASP A 104 3.21 10.82 9.91
C ASP A 104 3.21 10.82 11.44
N GLU A 105 3.18 12.02 12.00
CA GLU A 105 3.32 12.29 13.43
C GLU A 105 1.96 12.63 14.10
N GLU A 106 0.83 12.54 13.40
CA GLU A 106 -0.50 12.96 13.90
C GLU A 106 -1.58 11.89 13.75
N GLN A 107 -1.67 11.28 12.57
CA GLN A 107 -2.75 10.38 12.19
C GLN A 107 -2.60 9.03 12.90
N THR A 108 -3.71 8.36 13.19
CA THR A 108 -3.71 6.99 13.72
C THR A 108 -3.95 5.96 12.60
N HIS A 109 -4.14 4.68 12.91
CA HIS A 109 -4.21 3.57 11.95
C HIS A 109 -5.04 3.89 10.69
N LYS A 110 -6.25 4.44 10.88
CA LYS A 110 -7.22 4.69 9.81
C LYS A 110 -6.87 5.87 8.90
N PHE A 111 -5.87 6.68 9.23
CA PHE A 111 -5.51 7.88 8.47
C PHE A 111 -6.72 8.76 8.09
N LYS A 112 -7.43 9.27 9.10
CA LYS A 112 -8.68 10.04 8.90
C LYS A 112 -8.47 11.28 8.04
N ASN A 113 -7.29 11.89 8.10
CA ASN A 113 -6.91 13.01 7.25
C ASN A 113 -5.62 12.71 6.49
N ILE A 114 -5.73 12.48 5.19
CA ILE A 114 -4.58 12.30 4.28
C ILE A 114 -4.15 13.61 3.60
N SER A 115 -4.87 14.72 3.83
CA SER A 115 -4.64 16.00 3.15
C SER A 115 -3.19 16.51 3.24
N PRO A 116 -2.50 16.39 4.40
CA PRO A 116 -1.10 16.81 4.51
C PRO A 116 -0.17 16.11 3.52
N HIS A 117 -0.51 14.90 3.08
CA HIS A 117 0.30 14.09 2.16
C HIS A 117 0.00 14.34 0.68
N LEU A 118 -1.07 15.07 0.34
CA LEU A 118 -1.54 15.20 -1.03
C LEU A 118 -0.51 15.81 -1.98
N GLN A 119 0.26 16.81 -1.54
CA GLN A 119 1.30 17.41 -2.39
C GLN A 119 2.41 16.41 -2.70
N ARG A 120 2.80 15.60 -1.72
CA ARG A 120 3.80 14.55 -1.90
C ARG A 120 3.28 13.43 -2.80
N ILE A 121 2.03 13.02 -2.61
CA ILE A 121 1.36 12.03 -3.46
C ILE A 121 1.28 12.52 -4.90
N LYS A 122 0.96 13.80 -5.12
CA LYS A 122 0.92 14.42 -6.44
C LYS A 122 2.31 14.41 -7.10
N ALA A 123 3.35 14.78 -6.36
CA ALA A 123 4.72 14.73 -6.86
C ALA A 123 5.14 13.29 -7.22
N PHE A 124 4.85 12.33 -6.36
CA PHE A 124 5.12 10.91 -6.59
C PHE A 124 4.40 10.38 -7.84
N LYS A 125 3.12 10.75 -8.02
CA LYS A 125 2.32 10.38 -9.19
C LYS A 125 2.96 10.89 -10.50
N ALA A 126 3.54 12.10 -10.48
CA ALA A 126 4.13 12.71 -11.67
C ALA A 126 5.43 12.03 -12.16
N LEU A 127 6.06 11.20 -11.32
CA LEU A 127 7.30 10.47 -11.65
C LEU A 127 7.07 9.20 -12.49
N GLY A 128 5.84 8.70 -12.60
CA GLY A 128 5.45 7.64 -13.53
C GLY A 128 4.87 8.26 -14.77
#